data_AF-A0A328NV96-F1
#
_entry.id   AF-A0A328NV96-F1
#
_cell.length_a   1.000
_cell.length_b   1.000
_cell.length_c   1.000
_cell.angle_alpha   90.00
_cell.angle_beta   90.00
_cell.angle_gamma   90.00
#
_symmetry.space_group_name_H-M   'P 1'
#
loop_
_entity.id
_entity.type
_entity.pdbx_description
1 polymer ?
#
loop_
_entity_poly.entity_id
_entity_poly.type
_entity_poly.pdbx_seq_one_letter_code
_entity_poly.pdbx_strand_id
1 'polypeptide(L)'
;MADDLAAAVRAYEVARSAVTDAQEEEAARIVAAAKPGVVAARKRLPDAIVAAARNGSRQVDIVPATGYTRERVRQILRANGVEAD
;
A
#
# COMPACT_ATOMS: atom_id res chain seq x y z
N MET A 1 40.80 -5.33 31.85
CA MET A 1 39.55 -4.82 32.45
C MET A 1 38.94 -3.69 31.64
N ALA A 2 39.58 -2.51 31.52
CA ALA A 2 39.06 -1.42 30.67
C ALA A 2 39.04 -1.79 29.16
N ASP A 3 40.07 -2.49 28.69
CA ASP A 3 40.15 -2.98 27.30
C ASP A 3 39.11 -4.07 27.00
N ASP A 4 38.80 -4.92 27.98
CA ASP A 4 37.80 -5.99 27.84
C ASP A 4 36.38 -5.41 27.72
N LEU A 5 36.06 -4.38 28.53
CA LEU A 5 34.79 -3.66 28.42
C LEU A 5 34.68 -2.94 27.09
N ALA A 6 35.73 -2.25 26.65
CA ALA A 6 35.74 -1.56 25.36
C ALA A 6 35.56 -2.54 24.18
N ALA A 7 36.16 -3.72 24.26
CA ALA A 7 35.97 -4.78 23.27
C ALA A 7 34.54 -5.32 23.28
N ALA A 8 33.95 -5.57 24.46
CA ALA A 8 32.59 -6.06 24.59
C ALA A 8 31.55 -5.06 24.07
N VAL A 9 31.71 -3.76 24.36
CA VAL A 9 30.83 -2.70 23.83
C VAL A 9 30.93 -2.62 22.31
N ARG A 10 32.14 -2.68 21.73
CA ARG A 10 32.30 -2.72 20.26
C ARG A 10 31.60 -3.93 19.64
N ALA A 11 31.77 -5.11 20.22
CA ALA A 11 31.11 -6.32 19.73
C ALA A 11 29.58 -6.21 19.79
N TYR A 12 29.05 -5.63 20.87
CA TYR A 12 27.62 -5.38 21.01
C TYR A 12 27.09 -4.39 19.96
N GLU A 13 27.76 -3.25 19.76
CA GLU A 13 27.31 -2.26 18.77
C GLU A 13 27.36 -2.82 17.33
N VAL A 14 28.39 -3.62 17.00
CA VAL A 14 28.45 -4.32 15.71
C VAL A 14 27.31 -5.33 15.56
N ALA A 15 27.01 -6.12 16.60
CA ALA A 15 25.90 -7.06 16.56
C ALA A 15 24.55 -6.33 16.43
N ARG A 16 24.39 -5.20 17.12
CA ARG A 16 23.19 -4.37 17.07
C ARG A 16 22.99 -3.71 15.71
N SER A 17 24.06 -3.18 15.09
CA SER A 17 23.97 -2.58 13.76
C SER A 17 23.58 -3.63 12.73
N ALA A 18 24.19 -4.83 12.78
CA ALA A 18 23.86 -5.92 11.87
C ALA A 18 22.38 -6.34 11.93
N VAL A 19 21.76 -6.30 13.11
CA VAL A 19 20.31 -6.55 13.26
C VAL A 19 19.49 -5.45 12.60
N THR A 20 19.87 -4.20 12.81
CA THR A 20 19.17 -3.03 12.21
C THR A 20 19.25 -3.09 10.69
N ASP A 21 20.45 -3.32 10.15
CA ASP A 21 20.70 -3.40 8.71
C ASP A 21 19.87 -4.53 8.07
N ALA A 22 19.84 -5.71 8.71
CA ALA A 22 19.04 -6.84 8.23
C ALA A 22 17.53 -6.53 8.23
N GLN A 23 17.04 -5.82 9.24
CA GLN A 23 15.64 -5.39 9.31
C GLN A 23 15.30 -4.38 8.20
N GLU A 24 16.17 -3.41 7.94
CA GLU A 24 15.97 -2.42 6.88
C GLU A 24 15.95 -3.07 5.49
N GLU A 25 16.88 -3.99 5.23
CA GLU A 25 16.90 -4.74 3.97
C GLU A 25 15.64 -5.57 3.77
N GLU A 26 15.20 -6.30 4.79
CA GLU A 26 14.01 -7.15 4.69
C GLU A 26 12.74 -6.29 4.52
N ALA A 27 12.63 -5.17 5.25
CA ALA A 27 11.54 -4.23 5.06
C ALA A 27 11.50 -3.69 3.62
N ALA A 28 12.66 -3.32 3.07
CA ALA A 28 12.77 -2.87 1.68
C ALA A 28 12.33 -3.97 0.69
N ARG A 29 12.72 -5.23 0.92
CA ARG A 29 12.29 -6.37 0.09
C ARG A 29 10.78 -6.59 0.16
N ILE A 30 10.19 -6.57 1.35
CA ILE A 30 8.74 -6.73 1.54
C ILE A 30 7.97 -5.62 0.80
N VAL A 31 8.40 -4.37 0.95
CA VAL A 31 7.78 -3.23 0.25
C VAL A 31 7.91 -3.36 -1.26
N ALA A 32 9.11 -3.71 -1.75
CA ALA A 32 9.36 -3.91 -3.18
C ALA A 32 8.49 -5.04 -3.76
N ALA A 33 8.32 -6.15 -3.04
CA ALA A 33 7.48 -7.27 -3.44
C ALA A 33 5.99 -6.92 -3.44
N ALA A 34 5.53 -6.10 -2.48
CA ALA A 34 4.12 -5.70 -2.38
C ALA A 34 3.70 -4.63 -3.40
N LYS A 35 4.62 -3.74 -3.78
CA LYS A 35 4.34 -2.57 -4.63
C LYS A 35 3.68 -2.93 -5.98
N PRO A 36 4.12 -3.96 -6.74
CA PRO A 36 3.43 -4.41 -7.95
C PRO A 36 1.97 -4.81 -7.70
N GLY A 37 1.69 -5.50 -6.60
CA GLY A 37 0.34 -5.91 -6.21
C GLY A 37 -0.58 -4.71 -5.99
N VAL A 38 -0.08 -3.68 -5.29
CA VAL A 38 -0.80 -2.41 -5.10
C VAL A 38 -1.09 -1.72 -6.43
N VAL A 39 -0.11 -1.66 -7.34
CA VAL A 39 -0.30 -1.07 -8.68
C VAL A 39 -1.35 -1.86 -9.47
N ALA A 40 -1.28 -3.18 -9.48
CA ALA A 40 -2.23 -4.03 -10.18
C ALA A 40 -3.65 -3.94 -9.59
N ALA A 41 -3.79 -3.84 -8.27
CA ALA A 41 -5.08 -3.65 -7.61
C ALA A 41 -5.67 -2.27 -7.94
N ARG A 42 -4.86 -1.20 -7.90
CA ARG A 42 -5.28 0.15 -8.27
C ARG A 42 -5.76 0.26 -9.73
N LYS A 43 -5.16 -0.52 -10.64
CA LYS A 43 -5.60 -0.57 -12.05
C LYS A 43 -6.95 -1.27 -12.23
N ARG A 44 -7.23 -2.30 -11.44
CA ARG A 44 -8.49 -3.09 -11.52
C ARG A 44 -9.66 -2.44 -10.80
N LEU A 45 -9.39 -1.59 -9.81
CA LEU A 45 -10.43 -0.97 -8.98
C LEU A 45 -11.42 -0.10 -9.78
N PRO A 46 -11.01 0.74 -10.76
CA PRO A 46 -11.94 1.44 -11.64
C PRO A 46 -12.91 0.51 -12.39
N ASP A 47 -12.42 -0.62 -12.90
CA ASP A 47 -13.26 -1.59 -13.62
C ASP A 47 -14.33 -2.18 -12.70
N ALA A 48 -13.96 -2.50 -11.46
CA ALA A 48 -14.88 -3.00 -10.45
C ALA A 48 -15.94 -1.94 -10.07
N ILE A 49 -15.55 -0.67 -9.96
CA ILE A 49 -16.47 0.46 -9.72
C ILE A 49 -17.49 0.59 -10.85
N VAL A 50 -17.02 0.53 -12.10
CA VAL A 50 -17.88 0.62 -13.29
C VAL A 50 -18.84 -0.57 -13.35
N ALA A 51 -18.35 -1.78 -13.07
CA ALA A 51 -19.18 -2.98 -13.03
C ALA A 51 -20.27 -2.87 -11.96
N ALA A 52 -19.93 -2.40 -10.75
CA ALA A 52 -20.90 -2.20 -9.67
C ALA A 52 -22.01 -1.22 -10.08
N ALA A 53 -21.65 -0.09 -10.69
CA ALA A 53 -22.61 0.90 -11.17
C ALA A 53 -23.51 0.35 -12.29
N ARG A 54 -22.94 -0.38 -13.26
CA ARG A 54 -23.72 -1.04 -14.33
C ARG A 54 -24.68 -2.11 -13.81
N ASN A 55 -24.33 -2.74 -12.68
CA ASN A 55 -25.19 -3.70 -11.98
C ASN A 55 -26.22 -3.03 -11.06
N GLY A 56 -26.37 -1.71 -11.10
CA GLY A 56 -27.39 -0.95 -10.36
C GLY A 56 -26.96 -0.46 -8.98
N SER A 57 -25.68 -0.58 -8.60
CA SER A 57 -25.18 0.04 -7.36
C SER A 57 -25.15 1.56 -7.52
N ARG A 58 -25.70 2.29 -6.53
CA ARG A 58 -25.69 3.76 -6.55
C ARG A 58 -24.36 4.31 -6.06
N GLN A 59 -24.01 5.53 -6.47
CA GLN A 59 -22.78 6.19 -6.00
C GLN A 59 -22.71 6.30 -4.48
N VAL A 60 -23.85 6.52 -3.82
CA VAL A 60 -23.94 6.61 -2.35
C VAL A 60 -23.47 5.33 -1.65
N ASP A 61 -23.58 4.17 -2.33
CA ASP A 61 -23.19 2.86 -1.80
C ASP A 61 -21.75 2.50 -2.23
N ILE A 62 -21.30 2.96 -3.41
CA ILE A 62 -19.95 2.71 -3.94
C ILE A 62 -18.86 3.49 -3.20
N VAL A 63 -19.15 4.75 -2.81
CA VAL A 63 -18.21 5.63 -2.10
C VAL A 63 -17.66 5.00 -0.81
N PRO A 64 -18.50 4.55 0.15
CA PRO A 64 -18.01 3.95 1.39
C PRO A 64 -17.29 2.62 1.16
N ALA A 65 -17.68 1.84 0.15
CA ALA A 65 -17.05 0.55 -0.16
C ALA A 65 -15.62 0.70 -0.73
N THR A 66 -15.33 1.81 -1.39
CA THR A 66 -14.04 2.03 -2.09
C THR A 66 -13.10 2.98 -1.33
N GLY A 67 -13.63 3.80 -0.42
CA GLY A 67 -12.89 4.87 0.25
C GLY A 67 -12.53 6.04 -0.66
N TYR A 68 -13.01 6.05 -1.91
CA TYR A 68 -12.83 7.17 -2.82
C TYR A 68 -13.84 8.27 -2.54
N THR A 69 -13.45 9.51 -2.85
CA THR A 69 -14.39 10.62 -2.78
C THR A 69 -15.49 10.45 -3.84
N ARG A 70 -16.68 11.02 -3.56
CA ARG A 70 -17.80 11.00 -4.50
C ARG A 70 -17.42 11.54 -5.88
N GLU A 71 -16.64 12.63 -5.91
CA GLU A 71 -16.16 13.20 -7.16
C GLU A 71 -15.21 12.26 -7.91
N ARG A 72 -14.34 11.53 -7.20
CA ARG A 72 -13.46 10.55 -7.85
C ARG A 72 -14.25 9.40 -8.47
N VAL A 73 -15.28 8.89 -7.77
CA VAL A 73 -16.19 7.86 -8.31
C VAL A 73 -16.90 8.37 -9.56
N ARG A 74 -17.48 9.58 -9.50
CA ARG A 74 -18.13 10.22 -10.65
C ARG A 74 -17.21 10.36 -11.87
N GLN A 75 -15.96 10.79 -11.67
CA GLN A 75 -14.97 10.89 -12.75
C GLN A 75 -14.70 9.54 -13.41
N ILE A 76 -14.54 8.48 -12.61
CA ILE A 76 -14.32 7.11 -13.12
C ILE A 76 -15.53 6.65 -13.93
N LEU A 77 -16.75 6.87 -13.43
CA LEU A 77 -17.98 6.47 -14.11
C LEU A 77 -18.15 7.22 -15.44
N ARG A 78 -17.99 8.55 -15.44
CA ARG A 78 -18.07 9.38 -16.66
C ARG A 78 -17.03 9.01 -17.71
N ALA A 79 -15.79 8.77 -17.30
CA ALA A 79 -14.72 8.34 -18.21
C ALA A 79 -15.03 6.99 -18.89
N ASN A 80 -15.94 6.19 -18.33
CA ASN A 80 -16.37 4.90 -18.84
C ASN A 80 -17.82 4.91 -19.40
N GLY A 81 -18.37 6.10 -19.65
CA GLY A 81 -19.69 6.28 -20.25
C GLY A 81 -20.88 5.88 -19.35
N VAL A 82 -20.67 5.80 -18.04
CA VAL A 82 -21.75 5.56 -17.07
C VAL A 82 -22.21 6.90 -16.52
N GLU A 83 -23.47 7.25 -16.78
CA GLU A 83 -24.10 8.41 -16.18
C GLU A 83 -24.34 8.12 -14.70
N ALA A 84 -23.82 9.00 -13.86
CA ALA A 84 -23.68 8.76 -12.44
C ALA A 84 -24.78 9.54 -11.72
N ASP A 85 -25.87 8.86 -11.35
CA ASP A 85 -26.94 9.36 -10.47
C ASP A 85 -26.48 9.47 -9.01
#